data_AF-A0A9D6HS79-F1
#
_entry.id   AF-A0A9D6HS79-F1
#
_cell.length_a   1.000
_cell.length_b   1.000
_cell.length_c   1.000
_cell.angle_alpha   90.00
_cell.angle_beta   90.00
_cell.angle_gamma   90.00
#
_symmetry.space_group_name_H-M   'P 1'
#
loop_
_entity.id
_entity.type
_entity.pdbx_description
1 polymer ?
#
loop_
_entity_poly.entity_id
_entity_poly.type
_entity_poly.pdbx_seq_one_letter_code
_entity_poly.pdbx_strand_id
1 'polypeptide(L)'
;MEKKKKKWPKRLKGRKPPPKGKIALNAEEQAVLRGLTRFSEIIVIAAKSYSPNLLANYLFDLAKKFNNFYAHHRILGSERGEEGLRLALTAGVAQVLKNGLTILGIETPQRM
;
A
#
# COMPACT_ATOMS: atom_id res chain seq x y z
N MET A 1 34.93 12.67 -4.22
CA MET A 1 33.46 12.55 -4.18
C MET A 1 33.08 11.11 -3.85
N GLU A 2 32.93 10.83 -2.56
CA GLU A 2 32.84 9.48 -2.02
C GLU A 2 31.40 8.97 -2.02
N LYS A 3 31.11 8.00 -2.90
CA LYS A 3 29.79 7.35 -3.00
C LYS A 3 29.58 6.49 -1.74
N LYS A 4 29.02 7.09 -0.69
CA LYS A 4 28.61 6.38 0.54
C LYS A 4 27.63 5.24 0.19
N LYS A 5 28.14 4.01 0.19
CA LYS A 5 27.36 2.77 0.07
C LYS A 5 26.39 2.70 1.26
N LYS A 6 25.12 3.05 1.02
CA LYS A 6 24.03 3.06 2.00
C LYS A 6 23.82 1.63 2.52
N LYS A 7 24.38 1.33 3.71
CA LYS A 7 24.28 0.02 4.39
C LYS A 7 22.82 -0.25 4.76
N TRP A 8 22.25 -1.32 4.21
CA TRP A 8 20.88 -1.77 4.51
C TRP A 8 20.82 -2.52 5.85
N PRO A 9 19.74 -2.38 6.65
CA PRO A 9 19.58 -3.07 7.94
C PRO A 9 19.43 -4.59 7.78
N LYS A 10 19.94 -5.36 8.76
CA LYS A 10 20.12 -6.82 8.74
C LYS A 10 18.85 -7.67 8.48
N ARG A 11 17.65 -7.08 8.54
CA ARG A 11 16.35 -7.74 8.29
C ARG A 11 16.01 -7.93 6.79
N LEU A 12 16.87 -7.48 5.88
CA LEU A 12 16.64 -7.50 4.42
C LEU A 12 17.49 -8.53 3.66
N LYS A 13 18.13 -9.49 4.35
CA LYS A 13 18.90 -10.56 3.70
C LYS A 13 18.00 -11.37 2.75
N GLY A 14 18.10 -11.10 1.46
CA GLY A 14 17.32 -11.76 0.39
C GLY A 14 16.57 -10.80 -0.54
N ARG A 15 16.31 -9.55 -0.14
CA ARG A 15 15.66 -8.56 -1.01
C ARG A 15 16.68 -7.86 -1.89
N LYS A 16 16.74 -8.25 -3.16
CA LYS A 16 17.48 -7.51 -4.19
C LYS A 16 16.85 -6.10 -4.31
N PRO A 17 17.66 -5.04 -4.50
CA PRO A 17 17.17 -3.67 -4.60
C PRO A 17 16.15 -3.54 -5.74
N PRO A 18 15.14 -2.66 -5.61
CA PRO A 18 14.15 -2.46 -6.66
C PRO A 18 14.85 -2.12 -7.99
N PRO A 19 14.40 -2.70 -9.11
CA PRO A 19 15.04 -2.47 -10.40
C PRO A 19 15.04 -0.98 -10.73
N LYS A 20 16.19 -0.49 -11.18
CA LYS A 20 16.35 0.87 -11.69
C LYS A 20 15.84 0.91 -13.13
N GLY A 21 14.53 1.02 -13.29
CA GLY A 21 13.86 1.18 -14.58
C GLY A 21 12.52 1.90 -14.40
N LYS A 22 12.02 2.59 -15.42
CA LYS A 22 10.65 3.11 -15.41
C LYS A 22 9.70 1.91 -15.43
N ILE A 23 9.07 1.63 -14.30
CA ILE A 23 8.01 0.61 -14.21
C ILE A 23 6.73 1.29 -14.71
N ALA A 24 6.15 0.77 -15.80
CA ALA A 24 4.86 1.24 -16.28
C ALA A 24 3.75 0.66 -15.39
N LEU A 25 2.96 1.52 -14.76
CA LEU A 25 1.86 1.11 -13.88
C LEU A 25 0.61 0.84 -14.71
N ASN A 26 -0.04 -0.31 -14.48
CA ASN A 26 -1.35 -0.58 -15.06
C ASN A 26 -2.47 0.22 -14.35
N ALA A 27 -3.69 0.17 -14.90
CA ALA A 27 -4.80 0.97 -14.40
C ALA A 27 -5.17 0.65 -12.94
N GLU A 28 -5.13 -0.63 -12.56
CA GLU A 28 -5.47 -1.12 -11.23
C GLU A 28 -4.40 -0.74 -10.20
N GLU A 29 -3.12 -0.92 -10.54
CA GLU A 29 -1.97 -0.50 -9.72
C GLU A 29 -2.00 1.01 -9.47
N GLN A 30 -2.29 1.81 -10.51
CA GLN A 30 -2.46 3.24 -10.36
C GLN A 30 -3.66 3.60 -9.49
N ALA A 31 -4.78 2.89 -9.62
CA ALA A 31 -5.97 3.13 -8.80
C ALA A 31 -5.70 2.86 -7.31
N VAL A 32 -4.99 1.77 -6.98
CA VAL A 32 -4.56 1.46 -5.62
C VAL A 32 -3.57 2.53 -5.12
N LEU A 33 -2.56 2.88 -5.92
CA LEU A 33 -1.57 3.87 -5.55
C LEU A 33 -2.19 5.24 -5.23
N ARG A 34 -3.09 5.72 -6.09
CA ARG A 34 -3.87 6.95 -5.83
C ARG A 34 -4.76 6.82 -4.59
N GLY A 35 -5.29 5.63 -4.32
CA GLY A 35 -6.03 5.36 -3.09
C GLY A 35 -5.16 5.56 -1.85
N LEU A 36 -3.93 5.04 -1.85
CA LEU A 36 -3.00 5.16 -0.73
C LEU A 36 -2.62 6.62 -0.42
N THR A 37 -2.41 7.45 -1.43
CA THR A 37 -2.00 8.86 -1.22
C THR A 37 -3.09 9.71 -0.55
N ARG A 38 -4.35 9.30 -0.63
CA ARG A 38 -5.50 10.04 -0.05
C ARG A 38 -5.70 9.80 1.45
N PHE A 39 -5.00 8.85 2.06
CA PHE A 39 -5.24 8.49 3.45
C PHE A 39 -5.11 9.69 4.41
N SER A 40 -4.01 10.45 4.31
CA SER A 40 -3.76 11.60 5.19
C SER A 40 -4.82 12.69 5.05
N GLU A 41 -5.27 12.94 3.81
CA GLU A 41 -6.32 13.91 3.53
C GLU A 41 -7.65 13.48 4.19
N ILE A 42 -8.05 12.23 4.01
CA ILE A 42 -9.30 11.71 4.59
C ILE A 42 -9.26 11.76 6.12
N ILE A 43 -8.13 11.45 6.75
CA ILE A 43 -7.98 11.57 8.20
C ILE A 43 -8.22 13.01 8.67
N VAL A 44 -7.61 13.98 8.00
CA VAL A 44 -7.79 15.41 8.35
C VAL A 44 -9.23 15.85 8.17
N ILE A 45 -9.87 15.45 7.06
CA ILE A 45 -11.27 15.80 6.79
C ILE A 45 -12.19 15.17 7.84
N ALA A 46 -12.06 13.86 8.09
CA ALA A 46 -12.88 13.13 9.05
C ALA A 46 -12.75 13.71 10.47
N ALA A 47 -11.54 14.11 10.87
CA ALA A 47 -11.30 14.74 12.16
C ALA A 47 -11.93 16.13 12.25
N LYS A 48 -11.76 16.98 11.23
CA LYS A 48 -12.33 18.34 11.21
C LYS A 48 -13.85 18.36 11.17
N SER A 49 -14.46 17.39 10.49
CA SER A 49 -15.91 17.32 10.35
C SER A 49 -16.58 16.40 11.38
N TYR A 50 -15.83 15.89 12.37
CA TYR A 50 -16.32 14.93 13.37
C TYR A 50 -17.08 13.75 12.74
N SER A 51 -16.64 13.29 11.57
CA SER A 51 -17.37 12.31 10.75
C SER A 51 -16.53 11.05 10.50
N PRO A 52 -16.47 10.08 11.43
CA PRO A 52 -15.68 8.85 11.27
C PRO A 52 -16.12 7.99 10.08
N ASN A 53 -17.37 8.10 9.64
CA ASN A 53 -17.89 7.41 8.46
C ASN A 53 -17.07 7.71 7.18
N LEU A 54 -16.47 8.91 7.07
CA LEU A 54 -15.62 9.26 5.93
C LEU A 54 -14.40 8.35 5.84
N LEU A 55 -13.78 8.05 6.98
CA LEU A 55 -12.67 7.10 7.06
C LEU A 55 -13.14 5.68 6.72
N ALA A 56 -14.28 5.23 7.28
CA ALA A 56 -14.81 3.90 6.98
C ALA A 56 -15.09 3.70 5.48
N ASN A 57 -15.75 4.66 4.83
CA ASN A 57 -16.03 4.63 3.40
C ASN A 57 -14.75 4.61 2.55
N TYR A 58 -13.74 5.40 2.93
CA TYR A 58 -12.45 5.40 2.28
C TYR A 58 -11.75 4.03 2.39
N LEU A 59 -11.71 3.42 3.58
CA LEU A 59 -11.07 2.13 3.79
C LEU A 59 -11.76 1.03 2.98
N PHE A 60 -13.09 1.07 2.92
CA PHE A 60 -13.88 0.15 2.10
C PHE A 60 -13.59 0.29 0.60
N ASP A 61 -13.53 1.53 0.11
CA ASP A 61 -13.19 1.82 -1.29
C ASP A 61 -11.74 1.41 -1.63
N LEU A 62 -10.78 1.65 -0.72
CA LEU A 62 -9.40 1.18 -0.87
C LEU A 62 -9.33 -0.35 -0.94
N ALA A 63 -10.06 -1.05 -0.06
CA ALA A 63 -10.13 -2.50 -0.05
C ALA A 63 -10.73 -3.05 -1.35
N LYS A 64 -11.78 -2.43 -1.89
CA LYS A 64 -12.35 -2.79 -3.20
C LYS A 64 -11.34 -2.66 -4.33
N LYS A 65 -10.63 -1.54 -4.40
CA LYS A 65 -9.58 -1.32 -5.42
C LYS A 65 -8.47 -2.35 -5.31
N PHE A 66 -8.05 -2.67 -4.09
CA PHE A 66 -7.05 -3.71 -3.86
C PHE A 66 -7.55 -5.09 -4.26
N ASN A 67 -8.79 -5.46 -3.92
CA ASN A 67 -9.36 -6.75 -4.33
C ASN A 67 -9.43 -6.87 -5.85
N ASN A 68 -9.81 -5.80 -6.55
CA ASN A 68 -9.80 -5.78 -8.02
C ASN A 68 -8.38 -5.98 -8.57
N PHE A 69 -7.40 -5.24 -8.04
CA PHE A 69 -5.99 -5.42 -8.39
C PHE A 69 -5.51 -6.86 -8.14
N TYR A 70 -5.85 -7.44 -6.99
CA TYR A 70 -5.46 -8.80 -6.59
C TYR A 70 -6.05 -9.87 -7.51
N ALA A 71 -7.29 -9.69 -7.97
CA ALA A 71 -7.96 -10.62 -8.88
C ALA A 71 -7.34 -10.63 -10.29
N HIS A 72 -6.87 -9.47 -10.77
CA HIS A 72 -6.37 -9.33 -12.13
C HIS A 72 -4.85 -9.47 -12.25
N HIS A 73 -4.09 -9.17 -11.19
CA HIS A 73 -2.64 -9.07 -11.24
C HIS A 73 -1.97 -9.99 -10.24
N ARG A 74 -1.25 -10.99 -10.76
CA ARG A 74 -0.46 -11.89 -9.94
C ARG A 74 0.67 -11.12 -9.24
N ILE A 75 0.76 -11.24 -7.92
CA ILE A 75 1.79 -10.57 -7.11
C ILE A 75 3.08 -11.38 -7.14
N LEU A 76 3.06 -12.60 -6.58
CA LEU A 76 4.26 -13.45 -6.45
C LEU A 76 4.60 -14.14 -7.76
N GLY A 77 5.87 -14.10 -8.18
CA GLY A 77 6.32 -14.67 -9.45
C GLY A 77 5.71 -13.96 -10.67
N SER A 78 5.51 -12.64 -10.58
CA SER A 78 5.30 -11.77 -11.73
C SER A 78 6.64 -11.40 -12.38
N GLU A 79 6.60 -10.67 -13.49
CA GLU A 79 7.83 -10.28 -14.19
C GLU A 79 8.78 -9.49 -13.29
N ARG A 80 10.07 -9.56 -13.65
CA ARG A 80 11.18 -9.10 -12.82
C ARG A 80 11.16 -7.57 -12.67
N GLY A 81 10.47 -7.08 -11.65
CA GLY A 81 10.34 -5.68 -11.27
C GLY A 81 8.92 -5.27 -10.91
N GLU A 82 7.94 -5.93 -11.52
CA GLU A 82 6.54 -5.84 -11.13
C GLU A 82 6.32 -6.46 -9.75
N GLU A 83 6.94 -7.62 -9.46
CA GLU A 83 6.79 -8.30 -8.17
C GLU A 83 7.16 -7.39 -6.99
N GLY A 84 8.29 -6.66 -7.10
CA GLY A 84 8.74 -5.76 -6.04
C GLY A 84 7.78 -4.59 -5.81
N LEU A 85 7.26 -4.01 -6.89
CA LEU A 85 6.24 -2.96 -6.84
C LEU A 85 4.93 -3.49 -6.22
N ARG A 86 4.42 -4.62 -6.71
CA ARG A 86 3.16 -5.21 -6.27
C ARG A 86 3.21 -5.61 -4.80
N LEU A 87 4.33 -6.20 -4.34
CA LEU A 87 4.56 -6.46 -2.92
C LEU A 87 4.57 -5.19 -2.07
N ALA A 88 5.17 -4.10 -2.57
CA ALA A 88 5.16 -2.83 -1.87
C ALA A 88 3.75 -2.21 -1.81
N LEU A 89 2.97 -2.29 -2.89
CA LEU A 89 1.56 -1.87 -2.92
C LEU A 89 0.73 -2.65 -1.92
N THR A 90 0.84 -3.98 -1.92
CA THR A 90 0.13 -4.85 -0.96
C THR A 90 0.48 -4.50 0.48
N ALA A 91 1.76 -4.30 0.79
CA ALA A 91 2.20 -3.90 2.13
C ALA A 91 1.65 -2.52 2.52
N GLY A 92 1.62 -1.57 1.58
CA GLY A 92 1.05 -0.24 1.79
C GLY A 92 -0.45 -0.29 2.11
N VAL A 93 -1.22 -1.07 1.34
CA VAL A 93 -2.66 -1.26 1.59
C VAL A 93 -2.90 -1.89 2.96
N ALA A 94 -2.18 -2.96 3.29
CA ALA A 94 -2.31 -3.63 4.59
C ALA A 94 -2.02 -2.66 5.75
N GLN A 95 -0.99 -1.82 5.63
CA GLN A 95 -0.66 -0.83 6.66
C GLN A 95 -1.74 0.24 6.81
N VAL A 96 -2.29 0.76 5.70
CA VAL A 96 -3.36 1.77 5.74
C VAL A 96 -4.64 1.19 6.31
N LEU A 97 -5.04 -0.02 5.90
CA LEU A 97 -6.21 -0.70 6.45
C LEU A 97 -6.06 -0.93 7.95
N LYS A 98 -4.90 -1.43 8.39
CA LYS A 98 -4.61 -1.62 9.82
C LYS A 98 -4.73 -0.30 10.58
N ASN A 99 -4.04 0.74 10.14
CA ASN A 99 -4.06 2.04 10.81
C ASN A 99 -5.48 2.63 10.86
N GLY A 100 -6.19 2.63 9.74
CA GLY A 100 -7.55 3.16 9.65
C GLY A 100 -8.54 2.41 10.54
N LEU A 101 -8.49 1.07 10.54
CA LEU A 101 -9.36 0.26 11.40
C LEU A 101 -9.02 0.44 12.88
N THR A 102 -7.74 0.55 13.24
CA THR A 102 -7.32 0.90 14.61
C THR A 102 -7.87 2.26 15.05
N ILE A 103 -7.87 3.27 14.17
CA ILE A 103 -8.46 4.59 14.48
C ILE A 103 -9.97 4.49 14.71
N LEU A 104 -10.65 3.59 14.01
CA LEU A 104 -12.08 3.30 14.21
C LEU A 104 -12.36 2.40 15.42
N GLY A 105 -11.34 1.97 16.17
CA GLY A 105 -11.50 1.06 17.30
C GLY A 105 -11.83 -0.38 16.90
N ILE A 106 -11.56 -0.76 15.64
CA ILE A 106 -11.83 -2.09 15.11
C ILE A 106 -10.55 -2.91 15.15
N GLU A 107 -10.60 -4.07 15.81
CA GLU A 107 -9.48 -5.01 15.84
C GLU A 107 -9.28 -5.65 14.46
N THR A 108 -8.03 -5.73 14.01
CA THR A 108 -7.69 -6.32 12.71
C THR A 108 -7.12 -7.71 12.87
N PRO A 109 -7.67 -8.72 12.18
CA PRO A 109 -7.15 -10.07 12.28
C PRO A 109 -5.76 -10.15 11.65
N GLN A 110 -4.85 -10.89 12.29
CA GLN A 110 -3.46 -11.07 11.82
C GLN A 110 -3.37 -11.93 10.55
N ARG A 111 -4.44 -12.68 10.26
CA ARG A 111 -4.68 -13.44 9.04
C ARG A 111 -6.16 -13.31 8.71
N MET A 112 -6.47 -12.91 7.48
CA MET A 112 -7.80 -13.09 6.89
C MET A 112 -7.86 -14.46 6.24
#